data_AF-A0A8J1IV44-F1
#
_entry.id   AF-A0A8J1IV44-F1
#
_cell.length_a   1.000
_cell.length_b   1.000
_cell.length_c   1.000
_cell.angle_alpha   90.00
_cell.angle_beta   90.00
_cell.angle_gamma   90.00
#
_symmetry.space_group_name_H-M   'P 1'
#
loop_
_entity.id
_entity.type
_entity.pdbx_description
1 polymer ?
#
loop_
_entity_poly.entity_id
_entity_poly.type
_entity_poly.pdbx_seq_one_letter_code
_entity_poly.pdbx_strand_id
1 'polypeptide(L)'
;MKRHGFACKDVMHFLYMKAEQVTLGLFLTLQTLLHEMIHYYQRLRGTSDIDHGSTFHFHMERINRESGANITVYHDFDREYESLKRHWWKCNGPCQQVVRRLADRTPGSKAHKRK
;
A
#
# COMPACT_ATOMS: atom_id res chain seq x y z
N MET A 1 -7.22 35.00 -8.86
CA MET A 1 -6.86 34.10 -9.99
C MET A 1 -6.70 32.70 -9.43
N LYS A 2 -7.40 31.63 -9.83
CA LYS A 2 -8.39 31.35 -10.89
C LYS A 2 -9.38 30.31 -10.32
N ARG A 3 -10.65 30.37 -10.77
CA ARG A 3 -11.70 29.38 -10.47
C ARG A 3 -11.50 28.11 -11.31
N HIS A 4 -12.07 27.03 -10.77
CA HIS A 4 -12.17 25.67 -11.26
C HIS A 4 -12.73 25.51 -12.70
N GLY A 5 -12.36 24.40 -13.34
CA GLY A 5 -13.05 23.85 -14.51
C GLY A 5 -12.63 22.39 -14.80
N PHE A 6 -13.55 21.46 -14.52
CA PHE A 6 -13.77 20.10 -15.06
C PHE A 6 -12.67 19.02 -14.85
N ALA A 7 -12.90 17.95 -14.09
CA ALA A 7 -13.86 16.83 -14.19
C ALA A 7 -13.32 15.61 -14.99
N CYS A 8 -13.47 14.43 -14.38
CA CYS A 8 -13.45 13.08 -14.96
C CYS A 8 -12.13 12.56 -15.55
N LYS A 9 -11.13 12.21 -14.72
CA LYS A 9 -10.01 11.31 -15.13
C LYS A 9 -9.55 10.34 -14.02
N ASP A 10 -10.45 10.00 -13.09
CA ASP A 10 -10.18 9.26 -11.84
C ASP A 10 -9.90 7.75 -11.97
N VAL A 11 -9.58 7.21 -13.14
CA VAL A 11 -9.30 5.76 -13.27
C VAL A 11 -8.04 5.46 -14.08
N MET A 12 -7.76 6.23 -15.13
CA MET A 12 -6.58 5.99 -15.98
C MET A 12 -5.27 6.44 -15.32
N HIS A 13 -5.30 7.38 -14.38
CA HIS A 13 -4.10 7.80 -13.65
C HIS A 13 -3.60 6.74 -12.66
N PHE A 14 -4.48 5.85 -12.21
CA PHE A 14 -4.12 4.70 -11.36
C PHE A 14 -3.40 3.61 -12.17
N LEU A 15 -3.74 3.49 -13.46
CA LEU A 15 -3.09 2.55 -14.39
C LEU A 15 -1.78 3.12 -14.96
N TYR A 16 -1.67 4.43 -15.16
CA TYR A 16 -0.48 5.06 -15.75
C TYR A 16 0.71 5.21 -14.78
N MET A 17 0.47 5.18 -13.46
CA MET A 17 1.54 5.18 -12.45
C MET A 17 2.31 3.84 -12.36
N LYS A 18 1.87 2.79 -13.07
CA LYS A 18 2.46 1.44 -13.01
C LYS A 18 3.64 1.21 -13.95
N ALA A 19 3.96 2.12 -14.87
CA ALA A 19 4.93 1.86 -15.94
C ALA A 19 6.41 2.14 -15.59
N GLU A 20 6.75 2.77 -14.45
CA GLU A 20 8.15 3.08 -14.07
C GLU A 20 8.58 2.50 -12.72
N GLN A 21 7.96 1.41 -12.26
CA GLN A 21 8.41 0.69 -11.06
C GLN A 21 8.92 -0.73 -11.37
N VAL A 22 9.03 -1.06 -12.65
CA VAL A 22 9.55 -2.32 -13.16
C VAL A 22 11.06 -2.28 -13.11
N THR A 23 11.65 -2.77 -12.02
CA THR A 23 12.93 -3.56 -12.03
C THR A 23 13.45 -3.96 -10.63
N LEU A 24 12.85 -3.54 -9.51
CA LEU A 24 13.31 -3.96 -8.16
C LEU A 24 12.13 -4.19 -7.19
N GLY A 25 11.26 -5.15 -7.52
CA GLY A 25 10.09 -5.47 -6.67
C GLY A 25 9.20 -6.60 -7.18
N LEU A 26 9.74 -7.60 -7.88
CA LEU A 26 8.93 -8.59 -8.60
C LEU A 26 8.27 -9.66 -7.71
N PHE A 27 8.48 -9.66 -6.39
CA PHE A 27 7.81 -10.63 -5.50
C PHE A 27 6.87 -10.01 -4.46
N LEU A 28 6.86 -8.67 -4.32
CA LEU A 28 6.12 -7.96 -3.26
C LEU A 28 4.81 -7.29 -3.70
N THR A 29 4.18 -7.75 -4.78
CA THR A 29 3.01 -7.01 -5.31
C THR A 29 1.77 -7.84 -5.57
N LEU A 30 1.86 -9.16 -5.54
CA LEU A 30 0.73 -10.04 -5.84
C LEU A 30 0.31 -10.88 -4.63
N GLN A 31 1.25 -11.49 -3.89
CA GLN A 31 0.93 -12.29 -2.71
C GLN A 31 0.38 -11.40 -1.58
N THR A 32 1.05 -10.28 -1.28
CA THR A 32 0.57 -9.27 -0.33
C THR A 32 -0.78 -8.67 -0.76
N LEU A 33 -0.98 -8.41 -2.06
CA LEU A 33 -2.28 -7.92 -2.55
C LEU A 33 -3.39 -8.96 -2.35
N LEU A 34 -3.14 -10.21 -2.69
CA LEU A 34 -4.12 -11.28 -2.52
C LEU A 34 -4.42 -11.54 -1.04
N HIS A 35 -3.42 -11.42 -0.16
CA HIS A 35 -3.58 -11.46 1.30
C HIS A 35 -4.60 -10.40 1.77
N GLU A 36 -4.40 -9.14 1.38
CA GLU A 36 -5.31 -8.04 1.73
C GLU A 36 -6.70 -8.18 1.08
N MET A 37 -6.79 -8.76 -0.11
CA MET A 37 -8.08 -9.03 -0.76
C MET A 37 -8.89 -10.09 -0.01
N ILE A 38 -8.24 -11.09 0.61
CA ILE A 38 -8.92 -12.05 1.48
C ILE A 38 -9.47 -11.34 2.72
N HIS A 39 -8.69 -10.46 3.37
CA HIS A 39 -9.16 -9.62 4.49
C HIS A 39 -10.35 -8.74 4.10
N TYR A 40 -10.28 -8.09 2.94
CA TYR A 40 -11.39 -7.28 2.44
C TYR A 40 -12.65 -8.13 2.20
N TYR A 41 -12.50 -9.34 1.67
CA TYR A 41 -13.61 -10.28 1.50
C TYR A 41 -14.25 -10.68 2.84
N GLN A 42 -13.44 -11.04 3.85
CA GLN A 42 -13.91 -11.35 5.20
C GLN A 42 -14.72 -10.18 5.78
N ARG A 43 -14.20 -8.96 5.65
CA ARG A 43 -14.86 -7.72 6.10
C ARG A 43 -16.23 -7.51 5.43
N LEU A 44 -16.33 -7.73 4.12
CA LEU A 44 -17.58 -7.60 3.38
C LEU A 44 -18.62 -8.67 3.75
N ARG A 45 -18.18 -9.89 4.05
CA ARG A 45 -19.06 -11.01 4.41
C ARG A 45 -19.46 -11.01 5.89
N GLY A 46 -18.90 -10.11 6.70
CA GLY A 46 -19.21 -10.00 8.12
C GLY A 46 -18.78 -11.24 8.91
N THR A 47 -17.71 -11.92 8.47
CA THR A 47 -17.18 -13.06 9.23
C THR A 47 -16.66 -12.58 10.58
N SER A 48 -16.88 -13.39 11.62
CA SER A 48 -16.36 -13.12 12.98
C SER A 48 -14.84 -13.19 13.05
N ASP A 49 -14.24 -13.80 12.03
CA ASP A 49 -12.82 -13.97 11.84
C ASP A 49 -12.30 -12.79 11.01
N ILE A 50 -11.72 -11.81 11.70
CA ILE A 50 -11.27 -10.54 11.11
C ILE A 50 -9.81 -10.64 10.67
N ASP A 51 -9.10 -11.68 11.13
CA ASP A 51 -7.67 -11.88 10.93
C ASP A 51 -7.44 -13.19 10.14
N HIS A 52 -6.41 -13.97 10.49
CA HIS A 52 -6.03 -15.19 9.76
C HIS A 52 -6.63 -16.48 10.29
N GLY A 53 -7.91 -16.54 10.67
CA GLY A 53 -8.50 -17.82 11.08
C GLY A 53 -9.06 -18.64 9.90
N SER A 54 -10.06 -19.49 10.16
CA SER A 54 -10.48 -20.57 9.25
C SER A 54 -10.94 -20.09 7.88
N THR A 55 -11.61 -18.92 7.82
CA THR A 55 -12.08 -18.36 6.54
C THR A 55 -10.91 -17.84 5.72
N PHE A 56 -9.96 -17.16 6.37
CA PHE A 56 -8.73 -16.71 5.71
C PHE A 56 -7.94 -17.90 5.15
N HIS A 57 -7.68 -18.91 5.99
CA HIS A 57 -6.94 -20.12 5.60
C HIS A 57 -7.58 -20.83 4.41
N PHE A 58 -8.91 -21.00 4.44
CA PHE A 58 -9.64 -21.60 3.33
C PHE A 58 -9.40 -20.86 2.00
N HIS A 59 -9.53 -19.53 1.99
CA HIS A 59 -9.34 -18.74 0.77
C HIS A 59 -7.88 -18.68 0.33
N MET A 60 -6.94 -18.56 1.27
CA MET A 60 -5.50 -18.59 1.02
C MET A 60 -5.10 -19.90 0.33
N GLU A 61 -5.46 -21.04 0.91
CA GLU A 61 -5.13 -22.37 0.36
C GLU A 61 -5.79 -22.59 -1.00
N ARG A 62 -7.06 -22.21 -1.13
CA ARG A 62 -7.80 -22.32 -2.38
C ARG A 62 -7.13 -21.52 -3.50
N ILE A 63 -6.78 -20.26 -3.25
CA ILE A 63 -6.15 -19.39 -4.24
C ILE A 63 -4.74 -19.89 -4.57
N ASN A 64 -3.95 -20.29 -3.58
CA ASN A 64 -2.61 -20.86 -3.82
C ASN A 64 -2.68 -22.10 -4.71
N ARG A 65 -3.62 -23.01 -4.45
CA ARG A 65 -3.81 -24.22 -5.24
C ARG A 65 -4.27 -23.94 -6.67
N GLU A 66 -5.21 -23.01 -6.86
CA GLU A 66 -5.80 -22.73 -8.17
C GLU A 66 -4.90 -21.86 -9.06
N SER A 67 -4.12 -20.96 -8.48
CA SER A 67 -3.32 -19.98 -9.22
C SER A 67 -1.81 -20.22 -9.20
N GLY A 68 -1.32 -21.13 -8.34
CA GLY A 68 0.11 -21.29 -8.08
C GLY A 68 0.71 -20.13 -7.27
N ALA A 69 -0.12 -19.25 -6.71
CA ALA A 69 0.35 -18.22 -5.78
C ALA A 69 0.89 -18.85 -4.48
N ASN A 70 1.66 -18.07 -3.73
CA ASN A 70 2.21 -18.46 -2.43
C ASN A 70 1.83 -17.43 -1.36
N ILE A 71 0.53 -17.20 -1.18
CA ILE A 71 0.01 -16.34 -0.12
C ILE A 71 0.33 -17.01 1.22
N THR A 72 0.88 -16.25 2.15
CA THR A 72 1.22 -16.68 3.50
C THR A 72 0.46 -15.86 4.54
N VAL A 73 0.27 -16.43 5.74
CA VAL A 73 -0.27 -15.73 6.92
C VAL A 73 0.69 -14.62 7.36
N TYR A 74 1.97 -14.95 7.44
CA TYR A 74 3.01 -13.97 7.72
C TYR A 74 3.35 -13.20 6.47
N HIS A 75 3.26 -11.89 6.55
CA HIS A 75 3.67 -10.97 5.51
C HIS A 75 4.45 -9.84 6.18
N ASP A 76 5.57 -9.44 5.61
CA ASP A 76 6.41 -8.37 6.17
C ASP A 76 5.96 -7.02 5.60
N PHE A 77 4.64 -6.76 5.68
CA PHE A 77 4.02 -5.59 5.06
C PHE A 77 4.73 -4.30 5.46
N ASP A 78 5.13 -4.18 6.72
CA ASP A 78 5.84 -3.02 7.21
C ASP A 78 7.19 -2.84 6.50
N ARG A 79 8.00 -3.90 6.39
CA ARG A 79 9.28 -3.81 5.65
C ARG A 79 9.06 -3.50 4.17
N GLU A 80 8.06 -4.13 3.56
CA GLU A 80 7.70 -3.90 2.16
C GLU A 80 7.25 -2.44 1.95
N TYR A 81 6.34 -1.96 2.78
CA TYR A 81 5.82 -0.60 2.80
C TYR A 81 6.95 0.43 3.00
N GLU A 82 7.85 0.19 3.95
CA GLU A 82 9.03 1.04 4.15
C GLU A 82 9.98 1.04 2.94
N SER A 83 10.09 -0.08 2.22
CA SER A 83 10.89 -0.16 1.00
C SER A 83 10.27 0.64 -0.16
N LEU A 84 8.94 0.74 -0.20
CA LEU A 84 8.21 1.50 -1.21
C LEU A 84 8.28 3.02 -1.01
N LYS A 85 8.70 3.51 0.17
CA LYS A 85 8.87 4.96 0.42
C LYS A 85 10.13 5.49 -0.24
N ARG A 86 9.99 5.85 -1.53
CA ARG A 86 11.07 6.36 -2.39
C ARG A 86 11.37 7.85 -2.19
N HIS A 87 10.41 8.63 -1.70
CA HIS A 87 10.56 10.07 -1.53
C HIS A 87 10.93 10.41 -0.09
N TRP A 88 11.90 11.28 0.11
CA TRP A 88 12.34 11.68 1.44
C TRP A 88 12.71 13.16 1.52
N TRP A 89 12.51 13.75 2.69
CA TRP A 89 12.88 15.13 3.00
C TRP A 89 13.53 15.21 4.36
N LYS A 90 14.54 16.05 4.50
CA LYS A 90 15.21 16.33 5.77
C LYS A 90 14.93 17.75 6.22
N CYS A 91 14.59 17.91 7.51
CA CYS A 91 14.45 19.19 8.17
C CYS A 91 15.79 19.93 8.21
N ASN A 92 15.86 21.12 7.62
CA ASN A 92 17.05 21.98 7.69
C ASN A 92 17.14 22.80 9.00
N GLY A 93 16.11 22.74 9.85
CA GLY A 93 16.11 23.36 11.18
C GLY A 93 16.78 22.48 12.25
N PRO A 94 16.71 22.86 13.53
CA PRO A 94 17.34 22.12 14.63
C PRO A 94 16.76 20.71 14.83
N CYS A 95 15.62 20.41 14.21
CA CYS A 95 14.94 19.13 14.36
C CYS A 95 15.61 17.98 13.59
N GLN A 96 16.29 18.27 12.47
CA GLN A 96 17.01 17.32 11.61
C GLN A 96 16.22 16.04 11.20
N GLN A 97 14.90 16.01 11.41
CA GLN A 97 14.05 14.85 11.15
C GLN A 97 13.99 14.54 9.65
N VAL A 98 14.02 13.25 9.33
CA VAL A 98 13.82 12.72 7.98
C VAL A 98 12.42 12.15 7.88
N VAL A 99 11.65 12.60 6.89
CA VAL A 99 10.32 12.06 6.60
C VAL A 99 10.39 11.34 5.27
N ARG A 100 10.00 10.06 5.24
CA ARG A 100 9.90 9.23 4.03
C ARG A 100 8.43 9.05 3.66
N ARG A 101 8.09 9.10 2.37
CA ARG A 101 6.70 8.93 1.86
C ARG A 101 6.68 8.11 0.57
N LEU A 102 5.53 7.48 0.33
CA LEU A 102 5.22 6.82 -0.94
C LEU A 102 5.07 7.84 -2.06
N ALA A 103 4.22 8.85 -1.84
CA ALA A 103 3.95 9.90 -2.82
C ALA A 103 4.94 11.05 -2.70
N ASP A 104 5.29 11.64 -3.84
CA ASP A 104 6.06 12.89 -3.92
C ASP A 104 5.19 14.06 -3.44
N ARG A 105 5.11 14.23 -2.13
CA ARG A 105 4.36 15.29 -1.47
C ARG A 105 5.21 15.84 -0.36
N THR A 106 5.60 17.10 -0.47
CA THR A 106 6.38 17.79 0.55
C THR A 106 5.68 17.76 1.91
N PRO A 107 6.43 17.72 3.02
CA PRO A 107 5.87 17.89 4.36
C PRO A 107 5.09 19.20 4.45
N GLY A 108 3.89 19.16 5.06
CA GLY A 108 3.11 20.37 5.28
C GLY A 108 3.77 21.23 6.36
N SER A 109 3.59 22.56 6.28
CA SER A 109 4.18 23.53 7.22
C SER A 109 3.81 23.31 8.70
N LYS A 110 2.71 22.57 8.97
CA LYS A 110 2.31 22.17 10.33
C LYS A 110 3.11 20.98 10.90
N ALA A 111 3.84 20.24 10.07
CA ALA A 111 4.64 19.09 10.52
C ALA A 111 5.79 19.51 11.46
N HIS A 112 6.20 20.78 11.42
CA HIS A 112 7.26 21.32 12.27
C HIS A 112 6.77 21.82 13.64
N LYS A 113 5.44 21.84 13.90
CA LYS A 113 4.83 22.47 15.09
C LYS A 113 4.39 21.50 16.19
N ARG A 114 4.85 20.25 16.18
CA ARG A 114 4.60 19.31 17.27
C ARG A 114 5.92 18.92 17.92
N LYS A 115 6.29 19.67 18.96
CA LYS A 115 6.99 19.15 20.13
C LYS A 115 5.97 19.09 21.25
#